data_AF-A0A8J1XM47-F1
#
_entry.id   AF-A0A8J1XM47-F1
#
_cell.length_a   1.000
_cell.length_b   1.000
_cell.length_c   1.000
_cell.angle_alpha   90.00
_cell.angle_beta   90.00
_cell.angle_gamma   90.00
#
_symmetry.space_group_name_H-M   'P 1'
#
loop_
_entity.id
_entity.type
_entity.pdbx_description
1 polymer ?
#
loop_
_entity_poly.entity_id
_entity_poly.type
_entity_poly.pdbx_seq_one_letter_code
_entity_poly.pdbx_strand_id
1 'polypeptide(L)'
;KLPASPVWSVLFFTMLLTLGVGSMFVMIQSIASCITDEFNLTSRKTLVTAIICVVEFLFGIPLIMQGGMYVLQVMDWYSIPFVVMIITFAECVAIAWIYGTSQFSKDIELMIGSKPSILWRICWRFVTPGLVLFIFCFIIVTHVPVTYGSYTYPDWAIGVGWMLAVVSFVPIPLFACYRIMTTVGKSLKERIQYLTMPEPSWGPSLEKNRALYIETLSEKRKRHMLGHRDLDMVSTPLGNDKL
;
A
#
# COMPACT_ATOMS: atom_id res chain seq x y z
N LYS A 1 -13.56 42.19 -10.53
CA LYS A 1 -14.73 41.42 -11.05
C LYS A 1 -14.44 41.11 -12.51
N LEU A 2 -14.29 39.84 -12.87
CA LEU A 2 -14.11 39.46 -14.28
C LEU A 2 -15.44 39.65 -15.04
N PRO A 3 -15.42 40.05 -16.33
CA PRO A 3 -16.61 39.96 -17.17
C PRO A 3 -17.05 38.48 -17.26
N ALA A 4 -18.36 38.23 -17.29
CA ALA A 4 -18.94 36.88 -17.25
C ALA A 4 -18.56 36.04 -16.00
N SER A 5 -18.53 36.67 -14.82
CA SER A 5 -18.26 36.00 -13.52
C SER A 5 -19.00 34.67 -13.28
N PRO A 6 -20.28 34.48 -13.68
CA PRO A 6 -20.98 33.20 -13.46
C PRO A 6 -20.34 32.03 -14.22
N VAL A 7 -19.80 32.27 -15.43
CA VAL A 7 -19.14 31.23 -16.24
C VAL A 7 -17.87 30.75 -15.54
N TRP A 8 -17.06 31.67 -15.02
CA TRP A 8 -15.85 31.35 -14.28
C TRP A 8 -16.14 30.56 -12.99
N SER A 9 -17.21 30.88 -12.27
CA SER A 9 -17.62 30.14 -11.08
C SER A 9 -18.02 28.69 -11.41
N VAL A 10 -18.81 28.47 -12.47
CA VAL A 10 -19.21 27.11 -12.89
C VAL A 10 -17.99 26.29 -13.31
N LEU A 11 -17.09 26.86 -14.11
CA LEU A 11 -15.85 26.18 -14.51
C LEU A 11 -14.99 25.82 -13.31
N PHE A 12 -14.86 26.73 -12.35
CA PHE A 12 -14.07 26.50 -11.14
C PHE A 12 -14.64 25.37 -10.27
N PHE A 13 -15.95 25.37 -9.98
CA PHE A 13 -16.57 24.30 -9.19
C PHE A 13 -16.60 22.96 -9.93
N THR A 14 -16.79 22.97 -11.26
CA THR A 14 -16.71 21.76 -12.08
C THR A 14 -15.31 21.15 -12.06
N MET A 15 -14.27 21.99 -12.12
CA MET A 15 -12.88 21.56 -11.97
C MET A 15 -12.66 20.90 -10.60
N LEU A 16 -13.07 21.54 -9.51
CA LEU A 16 -12.93 20.99 -8.15
C LEU A 16 -13.67 19.66 -8.00
N LEU A 17 -14.89 19.55 -8.54
CA LEU A 17 -15.69 18.33 -8.51
C LEU A 17 -14.99 17.20 -9.29
N THR A 18 -14.48 17.50 -10.49
CA THR A 18 -13.81 16.51 -11.33
C THR A 18 -12.50 16.00 -10.69
N LEU A 19 -11.74 16.89 -10.03
CA LEU A 19 -10.55 16.52 -9.28
C LEU A 19 -10.89 15.55 -8.13
N GLY A 20 -11.94 15.85 -7.36
CA GLY A 20 -12.40 14.98 -6.28
C GLY A 20 -12.86 13.62 -6.79
N VAL A 21 -13.71 13.59 -7.83
CA VAL A 21 -14.24 12.34 -8.40
C VAL A 21 -13.14 11.44 -8.95
N GLY A 22 -12.14 12.01 -9.64
CA GLY A 22 -11.00 11.25 -10.18
C GLY A 22 -10.19 10.54 -9.09
N SER A 23 -9.88 11.24 -7.99
CA SER A 23 -9.15 10.64 -6.86
C SER A 23 -9.96 9.57 -6.13
N MET A 24 -11.27 9.80 -5.92
CA MET A 24 -12.15 8.82 -5.26
C MET A 24 -12.29 7.53 -6.08
N PHE A 25 -12.38 7.66 -7.40
CA PHE A 25 -12.46 6.49 -8.29
C PHE A 25 -11.22 5.58 -8.14
N VAL A 26 -10.02 6.17 -8.10
CA VAL A 26 -8.78 5.40 -7.92
C VAL A 26 -8.73 4.71 -6.55
N MET A 27 -9.18 5.39 -5.48
CA MET A 27 -9.21 4.80 -4.14
C MET A 27 -10.17 3.62 -4.03
N ILE A 28 -11.42 3.79 -4.47
CA ILE A 28 -12.43 2.71 -4.48
C ILE A 28 -11.95 1.53 -5.31
N GLN A 29 -11.39 1.80 -6.50
CA GLN A 29 -10.87 0.76 -7.38
C GLN A 29 -9.70 -0.01 -6.72
N SER A 30 -8.84 0.68 -5.99
CA SER A 30 -7.69 0.06 -5.30
C SER A 30 -8.16 -0.90 -4.22
N ILE A 31 -9.11 -0.47 -3.37
CA ILE A 31 -9.69 -1.32 -2.32
C ILE A 31 -10.45 -2.51 -2.94
N ALA A 32 -11.29 -2.25 -3.94
CA ALA A 32 -12.07 -3.28 -4.62
C ALA A 32 -11.18 -4.35 -5.30
N SER A 33 -10.05 -3.91 -5.88
CA SER A 33 -9.08 -4.82 -6.51
C SER A 33 -8.39 -5.67 -5.43
N CYS A 34 -7.88 -5.07 -4.35
CA CYS A 34 -7.26 -5.82 -3.25
C CYS A 34 -8.18 -6.90 -2.66
N ILE A 35 -9.45 -6.58 -2.40
CA ILE A 35 -10.43 -7.55 -1.86
C ILE A 35 -10.73 -8.65 -2.88
N THR A 36 -10.86 -8.28 -4.15
CA THR A 36 -11.17 -9.26 -5.19
C THR A 36 -10.02 -10.24 -5.42
N ASP A 37 -8.79 -9.75 -5.38
CA ASP A 37 -7.58 -10.54 -5.60
C ASP A 37 -7.33 -11.49 -4.42
N GLU A 38 -7.54 -11.05 -3.18
CA GLU A 38 -7.37 -11.90 -1.98
C GLU A 38 -8.42 -13.02 -1.89
N PHE A 39 -9.68 -12.74 -2.19
CA PHE A 39 -10.79 -13.71 -2.07
C PHE A 39 -11.17 -14.40 -3.39
N ASN A 40 -10.43 -14.16 -4.48
CA ASN A 40 -10.72 -14.65 -5.84
C ASN A 40 -12.16 -14.37 -6.31
N LEU A 41 -12.75 -13.24 -5.91
CA LEU A 41 -14.16 -12.87 -6.17
C LEU A 41 -14.38 -12.23 -7.55
N THR A 42 -13.60 -12.64 -8.56
CA THR A 42 -13.58 -11.99 -9.89
C THR A 42 -14.95 -11.94 -10.58
N SER A 43 -15.80 -12.94 -10.34
CA SER A 43 -17.16 -13.01 -10.88
C SER A 43 -18.16 -12.07 -10.18
N ARG A 44 -17.84 -11.57 -8.98
CA ARG A 44 -18.72 -10.73 -8.15
C ARG A 44 -18.15 -9.32 -7.91
N LYS A 45 -17.19 -8.88 -8.73
CA LYS A 45 -16.54 -7.56 -8.65
C LYS A 45 -17.53 -6.41 -8.45
N THR A 46 -18.58 -6.35 -9.26
CA THR A 46 -19.61 -5.29 -9.19
C THR A 46 -20.31 -5.25 -7.84
N LEU A 47 -20.60 -6.41 -7.24
CA LEU A 47 -21.26 -6.50 -5.94
C LEU A 47 -20.30 -6.08 -4.83
N VAL A 48 -19.02 -6.48 -4.89
CA VAL A 48 -17.98 -6.07 -3.94
C VAL A 48 -17.83 -4.54 -3.96
N THR A 49 -17.71 -3.93 -5.14
CA THR A 49 -17.61 -2.48 -5.27
C THR A 49 -18.85 -1.77 -4.72
N ALA A 50 -20.06 -2.28 -5.00
CA ALA A 50 -21.29 -1.69 -4.48
C ALA A 50 -21.33 -1.70 -2.94
N ILE A 51 -20.90 -2.79 -2.31
CA ILE A 51 -20.80 -2.88 -0.84
C ILE A 51 -19.81 -1.86 -0.29
N ILE A 52 -18.63 -1.73 -0.90
CA ILE A 52 -17.61 -0.76 -0.49
C ILE A 52 -18.18 0.67 -0.55
N CYS A 53 -18.85 1.03 -1.65
CA CYS A 53 -19.47 2.34 -1.80
C CYS A 53 -20.53 2.63 -0.71
N VAL A 54 -21.35 1.62 -0.35
CA VAL A 54 -22.34 1.77 0.72
C VAL A 54 -21.67 1.97 2.08
N VAL A 55 -20.61 1.21 2.37
CA VAL A 55 -19.84 1.33 3.63
C VAL A 55 -19.17 2.70 3.72
N GLU A 56 -18.51 3.16 2.65
CA GLU A 56 -17.89 4.49 2.60
C GLU A 56 -18.91 5.62 2.72
N PHE A 57 -20.09 5.47 2.11
CA PHE A 57 -21.18 6.43 2.26
C PHE A 57 -21.61 6.55 3.73
N LEU A 58 -21.73 5.44 4.46
CA LEU A 58 -22.08 5.44 5.88
C LEU A 58 -20.99 6.13 6.74
N PHE A 59 -19.72 5.87 6.45
CA PHE A 59 -18.60 6.56 7.13
C PHE A 59 -18.50 8.05 6.76
N GLY A 60 -19.04 8.46 5.61
CA GLY A 60 -19.11 9.86 5.18
C GLY A 60 -20.20 10.69 5.87
N ILE A 61 -21.23 10.06 6.46
CA ILE A 61 -22.36 10.77 7.09
C ILE A 61 -21.92 11.76 8.18
N PRO A 62 -21.02 11.43 9.12
CA PRO A 62 -20.56 12.38 10.14
C PRO A 62 -19.88 13.63 9.57
N LEU A 63 -19.27 13.53 8.38
CA LEU A 63 -18.53 14.63 7.74
C LEU A 63 -19.45 15.65 7.05
N ILE A 64 -20.69 15.27 6.71
CA ILE A 64 -21.67 16.17 6.07
C ILE A 64 -22.65 16.82 7.08
N MET A 65 -22.55 16.47 8.36
CA MET A 65 -23.35 17.10 9.42
C MET A 65 -22.91 18.56 9.70
N GLN A 66 -23.70 19.31 10.47
CA GLN A 66 -23.39 20.71 10.82
C GLN A 66 -22.01 20.90 11.49
N GLY A 67 -21.54 19.89 12.23
CA GLY A 67 -20.20 19.86 12.85
C GLY A 67 -19.14 19.15 12.00
N GLY A 68 -19.43 18.79 10.76
CA GLY A 68 -18.60 17.90 9.93
C GLY A 68 -17.20 18.44 9.67
N MET A 69 -17.04 19.76 9.53
CA MET A 69 -15.72 20.40 9.37
C MET A 69 -14.80 20.17 10.57
N TYR A 70 -15.34 20.12 11.80
CA TYR A 70 -14.54 19.84 12.99
C TYR A 70 -14.04 18.39 13.00
N VAL A 71 -14.91 17.44 12.62
CA VAL A 71 -14.55 16.01 12.51
C VAL A 71 -13.51 15.82 11.42
N LEU A 72 -13.74 16.40 10.24
CA LEU A 72 -12.83 16.34 9.11
C LEU A 72 -11.44 16.86 9.47
N GLN A 73 -11.37 17.99 10.17
CA GLN A 73 -10.08 18.58 10.53
C GLN A 73 -9.29 17.74 11.54
N VAL A 74 -9.95 17.15 12.55
CA VAL A 74 -9.27 16.24 13.49
C VAL A 74 -8.72 15.02 12.75
N MET A 75 -9.51 14.45 11.83
CA MET A 75 -9.06 13.32 11.02
C MET A 75 -7.87 13.68 10.12
N ASP A 76 -7.96 14.80 9.40
CA ASP A 76 -6.92 15.26 8.48
C ASP A 76 -5.61 15.60 9.21
N TRP A 77 -5.69 16.29 10.35
CA TRP A 77 -4.52 16.74 11.11
C TRP A 77 -3.75 15.58 11.76
N TYR A 78 -4.46 14.61 12.37
CA TYR A 78 -3.82 13.54 13.13
C TYR A 78 -3.60 12.25 12.34
N SER A 79 -4.47 11.90 11.39
CA SER A 79 -4.39 10.59 10.72
C SER A 79 -3.46 10.63 9.52
N ILE A 80 -3.67 11.56 8.58
CA ILE A 80 -3.01 11.50 7.27
C ILE A 80 -1.48 11.65 7.35
N PRO A 81 -0.91 12.75 7.92
CA PRO A 81 0.53 12.97 7.85
C PRO A 81 1.33 11.90 8.58
N PHE A 82 0.85 11.41 9.73
CA PHE A 82 1.55 10.37 10.49
C PHE A 82 1.46 9.00 9.84
N VAL A 83 0.24 8.57 9.46
CA VAL A 83 0.01 7.24 8.90
C VAL A 83 0.72 7.09 7.55
N VAL A 84 0.55 8.08 6.66
CA VAL A 84 1.16 8.04 5.31
C VAL A 84 2.68 8.00 5.42
N MET A 85 3.28 8.79 6.30
CA MET A 85 4.75 8.81 6.43
C MET A 85 5.30 7.51 7.00
N ILE A 86 4.65 6.91 8.01
CA ILE A 86 5.06 5.63 8.59
C ILE A 86 4.96 4.51 7.54
N ILE A 87 3.84 4.41 6.83
CA ILE A 87 3.63 3.39 5.80
C ILE A 87 4.61 3.58 4.64
N THR A 88 4.75 4.81 4.13
CA THR A 88 5.67 5.11 3.03
C THR A 88 7.12 4.78 3.42
N PHE A 89 7.53 5.10 4.65
CA PHE A 89 8.86 4.75 5.14
C PHE A 89 9.05 3.23 5.21
N ALA A 90 8.06 2.49 5.75
CA ALA A 90 8.11 1.04 5.82
C ALA A 90 8.18 0.38 4.44
N GLU A 91 7.40 0.85 3.46
CA GLU A 91 7.43 0.39 2.07
C GLU A 91 8.78 0.67 1.41
N CYS A 92 9.32 1.88 1.60
CA CYS A 92 10.65 2.23 1.11
C CYS A 92 11.72 1.29 1.69
N VAL A 93 11.66 1.01 2.99
CA VAL A 93 12.60 0.09 3.65
C VAL A 93 12.45 -1.34 3.12
N ALA A 94 11.21 -1.80 2.95
CA ALA A 94 10.90 -3.12 2.42
C ALA A 94 11.46 -3.31 1.00
N ILE A 95 11.24 -2.37 0.09
CA ILE A 95 11.73 -2.47 -1.29
C ILE A 95 13.26 -2.33 -1.32
N ALA A 96 13.81 -1.32 -0.65
CA ALA A 96 15.21 -0.98 -0.81
C ALA A 96 16.16 -1.93 -0.07
N TRP A 97 15.81 -2.41 1.14
CA TRP A 97 16.68 -3.26 1.97
C TRP A 97 16.23 -4.71 2.08
N ILE A 98 14.93 -4.99 2.25
CA ILE A 98 14.44 -6.37 2.44
C ILE A 98 14.44 -7.11 1.10
N TYR A 99 13.74 -6.56 0.11
CA TYR A 99 13.67 -7.14 -1.23
C TYR A 99 14.99 -6.94 -2.01
N GLY A 100 15.56 -5.74 -1.88
CA GLY A 100 16.88 -5.36 -2.38
C GLY A 100 16.82 -4.65 -3.73
N THR A 101 17.39 -3.44 -3.80
CA THR A 101 17.38 -2.58 -5.02
C THR A 101 18.01 -3.21 -6.25
N SER A 102 19.01 -4.10 -6.07
CA SER A 102 19.64 -4.81 -7.20
C SER A 102 18.67 -5.78 -7.87
N GLN A 103 17.83 -6.47 -7.09
CA GLN A 103 16.84 -7.40 -7.63
C GLN A 103 15.68 -6.64 -8.23
N PHE A 104 15.19 -5.61 -7.54
CA PHE A 104 14.17 -4.72 -8.09
C PHE A 104 14.58 -4.12 -9.45
N SER A 105 15.85 -3.73 -9.61
CA SER A 105 16.34 -3.23 -10.88
C SER A 105 16.41 -4.29 -11.99
N LYS A 106 16.62 -5.57 -11.66
CA LYS A 106 16.56 -6.68 -12.64
C LYS A 106 15.12 -6.98 -13.04
N ASP A 107 14.18 -6.87 -12.09
CA ASP A 107 12.76 -7.06 -12.37
C ASP A 107 12.26 -6.00 -13.36
N ILE A 108 12.69 -4.74 -13.19
CA ILE A 108 12.37 -3.65 -14.14
C ILE A 108 13.03 -3.91 -15.50
N GLU A 109 14.28 -4.36 -15.53
CA GLU A 109 14.96 -4.74 -16.78
C GLU A 109 14.21 -5.84 -17.53
N LEU A 110 13.65 -6.81 -16.82
CA LEU A 110 12.86 -7.88 -17.42
C LEU A 110 11.52 -7.37 -17.99
N MET A 111 10.90 -6.38 -17.35
CA MET A 111 9.62 -5.80 -17.80
C MET A 111 9.78 -4.84 -18.99
N ILE A 112 10.81 -4.00 -18.97
CA ILE A 112 10.99 -2.90 -19.94
C ILE A 112 12.06 -3.23 -20.99
N GLY A 113 12.93 -4.22 -20.72
CA GLY A 113 14.05 -4.60 -21.58
C GLY A 113 15.32 -3.76 -21.40
N SER A 114 15.33 -2.81 -20.45
CA SER A 114 16.48 -1.93 -20.21
C SER A 114 16.76 -1.75 -18.71
N LYS A 115 18.05 -1.70 -18.34
CA LYS A 115 18.48 -1.51 -16.95
C LYS A 115 18.24 -0.06 -16.50
N PRO A 116 17.55 0.17 -15.38
CA PRO A 116 17.52 1.49 -14.72
C PRO A 116 18.93 2.03 -14.47
N SER A 117 19.12 3.33 -14.69
CA SER A 117 20.40 3.99 -14.44
C SER A 117 20.80 3.94 -12.96
N ILE A 118 22.09 4.11 -12.69
CA ILE A 118 22.64 4.07 -11.33
C ILE A 118 22.00 5.16 -10.44
N LEU A 119 21.63 6.31 -11.01
CA LEU A 119 20.96 7.39 -10.29
C LEU A 119 19.64 6.91 -9.67
N TRP A 120 18.81 6.20 -10.43
CA TRP A 120 17.56 5.63 -9.90
C TRP A 120 17.79 4.67 -8.73
N ARG A 121 18.83 3.84 -8.82
CA ARG A 121 19.20 2.91 -7.74
C ARG A 121 19.65 3.63 -6.47
N ILE A 122 20.41 4.71 -6.61
CA ILE A 122 20.83 5.56 -5.48
C ILE A 122 19.60 6.26 -4.88
N CYS A 123 18.71 6.76 -5.72
CA CYS A 123 17.47 7.41 -5.28
C CYS A 123 16.63 6.48 -4.41
N TRP A 124 16.32 5.28 -4.89
CA TRP A 124 15.52 4.31 -4.13
C TRP A 124 16.21 3.82 -2.86
N ARG A 125 17.54 3.70 -2.88
CA ARG A 125 18.28 3.17 -1.73
C ARG A 125 18.51 4.19 -0.62
N PHE A 126 18.75 5.45 -0.95
CA PHE A 126 19.21 6.44 0.02
C PHE A 126 18.40 7.74 0.00
N VAL A 127 18.09 8.29 -1.17
CA VAL A 127 17.45 9.61 -1.27
C VAL A 127 15.99 9.54 -0.81
N THR A 128 15.18 8.63 -1.36
CA THR A 128 13.76 8.53 -1.02
C THR A 128 13.54 8.17 0.45
N PRO A 129 14.19 7.13 1.02
CA PRO A 129 14.01 6.81 2.44
C PRO A 129 14.52 7.94 3.36
N GLY A 130 15.63 8.59 2.99
CA GLY A 130 16.19 9.71 3.75
C GLY A 130 15.29 10.94 3.74
N LEU A 131 14.70 11.28 2.60
CA LEU A 131 13.77 12.40 2.48
C LEU A 131 12.47 12.15 3.26
N VAL A 132 11.91 10.94 3.15
CA VAL A 132 10.70 10.55 3.91
C VAL A 132 10.98 10.62 5.42
N LEU A 133 12.13 10.10 5.87
CA LEU A 133 12.53 10.18 7.28
C LEU A 133 12.72 11.63 7.74
N PHE A 134 13.32 12.48 6.91
CA PHE A 134 13.51 13.89 7.22
C PHE A 134 12.16 14.61 7.39
N ILE A 135 11.23 14.43 6.45
CA ILE A 135 9.89 15.02 6.51
C ILE A 135 9.13 14.49 7.72
N PHE A 136 9.23 13.19 8.02
CA PHE A 136 8.59 12.60 9.19
C PHE A 136 9.10 13.21 10.51
N CYS A 137 10.41 13.35 10.67
CA CYS A 137 11.00 14.03 11.83
C CYS A 137 10.55 15.49 11.92
N PHE A 138 10.48 16.19 10.79
CA PHE A 138 10.00 17.56 10.75
C PHE A 138 8.54 17.67 11.22
N ILE A 139 7.66 16.77 10.78
CA ILE A 139 6.26 16.71 11.21
C ILE A 139 6.18 16.51 12.73
N ILE A 140 6.97 15.57 13.29
CA ILE A 140 6.98 15.32 14.74
C ILE A 140 7.41 16.56 15.53
N VAL A 141 8.48 17.23 15.10
CA VAL A 141 9.03 18.40 15.81
C VAL A 141 8.10 19.61 15.74
N THR A 142 7.41 19.80 14.61
CA THR A 142 6.52 20.94 14.38
C THR A 142 5.06 20.65 14.75
N HIS A 143 4.77 19.47 15.28
CA HIS A 143 3.41 19.07 15.62
C HIS A 143 2.84 19.90 16.77
N VAL A 144 1.75 20.59 16.49
CA VAL A 144 0.95 21.35 17.47
C VAL A 144 -0.47 20.80 17.55
N PRO A 145 -1.17 20.95 18.69
CA PRO A 145 -2.57 20.56 18.78
C PRO A 145 -3.43 21.26 17.73
N VAL A 146 -4.37 20.52 17.14
CA VAL A 146 -5.27 21.07 16.12
C VAL A 146 -6.17 22.16 16.71
N THR A 147 -6.41 23.22 15.95
CA THR A 147 -7.35 24.31 16.29
C THR A 147 -8.18 24.69 15.07
N TYR A 148 -9.45 25.04 15.25
CA TYR A 148 -10.32 25.50 14.17
C TYR A 148 -10.82 26.91 14.44
N GLY A 149 -10.27 27.91 13.75
CA GLY A 149 -10.61 29.31 14.01
C GLY A 149 -10.29 29.68 15.46
N SER A 150 -11.32 30.01 16.25
CA SER A 150 -11.21 30.31 17.69
C SER A 150 -11.47 29.10 18.60
N TYR A 151 -11.81 27.94 18.04
CA TYR A 151 -12.14 26.74 18.80
C TYR A 151 -10.89 25.89 19.04
N THR A 152 -10.60 25.63 20.31
CA THR A 152 -9.59 24.67 20.75
C THR A 152 -10.23 23.33 21.02
N TYR A 153 -9.64 22.27 20.48
CA TYR A 153 -10.20 20.93 20.64
C TYR A 153 -9.93 20.40 22.06
N PRO A 154 -10.93 19.76 22.69
CA PRO A 154 -10.74 19.12 23.98
C PRO A 154 -9.86 17.87 23.86
N ASP A 155 -9.22 17.47 24.95
CA ASP A 155 -8.26 16.36 24.98
C ASP A 155 -8.84 15.02 24.51
N TRP A 156 -10.14 14.77 24.76
CA TRP A 156 -10.79 13.56 24.27
C TRP A 156 -10.85 13.51 22.74
N ALA A 157 -10.99 14.65 22.05
CA ALA A 157 -11.05 14.71 20.60
C ALA A 157 -9.66 14.48 19.98
N ILE A 158 -8.61 15.00 20.64
CA ILE A 158 -7.22 14.71 20.32
C ILE A 158 -6.94 13.21 20.48
N GLY A 159 -7.42 12.60 21.58
CA GLY A 159 -7.32 11.16 21.82
C GLY A 159 -7.98 10.33 20.71
N VAL A 160 -9.16 10.72 20.23
CA VAL A 160 -9.82 10.08 19.07
C VAL A 160 -8.98 10.22 17.80
N GLY A 161 -8.39 11.39 17.54
CA GLY A 161 -7.50 11.61 16.39
C GLY A 161 -6.30 10.66 16.39
N TRP A 162 -5.62 10.51 17.54
CA TRP A 162 -4.52 9.55 17.66
C TRP A 162 -4.97 8.10 17.56
N MET A 163 -6.14 7.76 18.10
CA MET A 163 -6.70 6.42 17.97
C MET A 163 -6.93 6.05 16.50
N LEU A 164 -7.49 6.97 15.70
CA LEU A 164 -7.70 6.77 14.26
C LEU A 164 -6.37 6.55 13.51
N ALA A 165 -5.34 7.33 13.85
CA ALA A 165 -4.00 7.13 13.31
C ALA A 165 -3.46 5.73 13.62
N VAL A 166 -3.54 5.32 14.89
CA VAL A 166 -3.04 4.01 15.36
C VAL A 166 -3.77 2.84 14.70
N VAL A 167 -5.10 2.89 14.63
CA VAL A 167 -5.91 1.84 13.97
C VAL A 167 -5.48 1.62 12.52
N SER A 168 -5.01 2.66 11.83
CA SER A 168 -4.64 2.56 10.41
C SER A 168 -3.32 1.81 10.18
N PHE A 169 -2.32 1.95 11.06
CA PHE A 169 -1.02 1.31 10.84
C PHE A 169 -0.77 0.06 11.69
N VAL A 170 -1.50 -0.15 12.81
CA VAL A 170 -1.36 -1.34 13.68
C VAL A 170 -1.60 -2.70 13.00
N PRO A 171 -2.48 -2.84 11.98
CA PRO A 171 -2.63 -4.10 11.28
C PRO A 171 -1.33 -4.63 10.65
N ILE A 172 -0.42 -3.74 10.22
CA ILE A 172 0.86 -4.11 9.60
C ILE A 172 1.76 -4.89 10.58
N PRO A 173 2.16 -4.37 11.76
CA PRO A 173 2.95 -5.11 12.72
C PRO A 173 2.17 -6.30 13.31
N LEU A 174 0.85 -6.19 13.50
CA LEU A 174 0.04 -7.30 14.02
C LEU A 174 0.07 -8.50 13.06
N PHE A 175 -0.10 -8.25 11.76
CA PHE A 175 0.00 -9.28 10.74
C PHE A 175 1.43 -9.84 10.64
N ALA A 176 2.46 -9.00 10.74
CA ALA A 176 3.84 -9.46 10.78
C ALA A 176 4.11 -10.38 11.98
N CYS A 177 3.67 -10.00 13.18
CA CYS A 177 3.77 -10.81 14.39
C CYS A 177 3.00 -12.13 14.25
N TYR A 178 1.77 -12.08 13.75
CA TYR A 178 0.96 -13.27 13.49
C TYR A 178 1.68 -14.25 12.57
N ARG A 179 2.22 -13.77 11.43
CA ARG A 179 2.97 -14.60 10.49
C ARG A 179 4.24 -15.19 11.09
N ILE A 180 4.96 -14.45 11.93
CA ILE A 180 6.16 -14.96 12.63
C ILE A 180 5.78 -16.07 13.64
N MET A 181 4.64 -15.94 14.30
CA MET A 181 4.16 -16.91 15.27
C MET A 181 3.65 -18.21 14.61
N THR A 182 2.94 -18.09 13.49
CA THR A 182 2.33 -19.25 12.78
C THR A 182 3.30 -19.98 11.85
N THR A 183 4.39 -19.35 11.41
CA THR A 183 5.37 -20.00 10.51
C THR A 183 6.14 -21.09 11.23
N VAL A 184 6.10 -22.30 10.68
CA VAL A 184 6.84 -23.47 11.18
C VAL A 184 8.33 -23.26 10.92
N GLY A 185 9.12 -23.14 11.99
CA GLY A 185 10.58 -22.99 11.92
C GLY A 185 11.22 -23.21 13.28
N LYS A 186 12.43 -23.79 13.30
CA LYS A 186 13.14 -24.17 14.53
C LYS A 186 13.72 -22.96 15.26
N SER A 187 14.08 -21.89 14.56
CA SER A 187 14.56 -20.63 15.15
C SER A 187 13.84 -19.38 14.63
N LEU A 188 13.79 -18.31 15.45
CA LEU A 188 13.22 -17.01 15.06
C LEU A 188 13.93 -16.42 13.82
N LYS A 189 15.25 -16.61 13.72
CA LYS A 189 16.05 -16.12 12.58
C LYS A 189 15.67 -16.81 11.28
N GLU A 190 15.40 -18.12 11.32
CA GLU A 190 14.93 -18.88 10.16
C GLU A 190 13.54 -18.45 9.72
N ARG A 191 12.62 -18.22 10.68
CA ARG A 191 11.26 -17.74 10.38
C ARG A 191 11.27 -16.37 9.73
N ILE A 192 12.02 -15.42 10.27
CA ILE A 192 12.16 -14.08 9.68
C ILE A 192 12.80 -14.19 8.31
N GLN A 193 13.88 -14.97 8.17
CA GLN A 193 14.54 -15.16 6.89
C GLN A 193 13.60 -15.75 5.83
N TYR A 194 12.78 -16.74 6.18
CA TYR A 194 11.78 -17.31 5.29
C TYR A 194 10.72 -16.27 4.88
N LEU A 195 10.18 -15.51 5.85
CA LEU A 195 9.16 -14.49 5.59
C LEU A 195 9.68 -13.29 4.78
N THR A 196 10.98 -13.02 4.79
CA THR A 196 11.61 -11.99 3.96
C THR A 196 11.93 -12.46 2.53
N MET A 197 11.72 -13.75 2.21
CA MET A 197 11.84 -14.24 0.85
C MET A 197 10.53 -14.06 0.10
N PRO A 198 10.57 -13.70 -1.20
CA PRO A 198 9.38 -13.67 -2.01
C PRO A 198 8.76 -15.06 -2.12
N GLU A 199 7.45 -15.10 -2.32
CA GLU A 199 6.69 -16.33 -2.48
C GLU A 199 7.22 -17.17 -3.66
N PRO A 200 7.22 -18.52 -3.59
CA PRO A 200 7.69 -19.36 -4.70
C PRO A 200 6.92 -19.17 -6.01
N SER A 201 5.65 -18.76 -5.94
CA SER A 201 4.80 -18.42 -7.08
C SER A 201 5.19 -17.09 -7.75
N TRP A 202 5.92 -16.23 -7.03
CA TRP A 202 6.36 -14.91 -7.48
C TRP A 202 7.29 -15.05 -8.69
N GLY A 203 7.03 -14.26 -9.74
CA GLY A 203 7.82 -14.22 -10.95
C GLY A 203 6.99 -13.92 -12.19
N PRO A 204 7.61 -13.87 -13.38
CA PRO A 204 6.91 -13.60 -14.64
C PRO A 204 5.78 -14.60 -14.87
N SER A 205 4.64 -14.13 -15.36
CA SER A 205 3.49 -14.99 -15.69
C SER A 205 3.81 -15.94 -16.84
N LEU A 206 4.63 -15.51 -17.80
CA LEU A 206 5.07 -16.31 -18.94
C LEU A 206 6.17 -17.29 -18.53
N GLU A 207 5.95 -18.59 -18.78
CA GLU A 207 6.89 -19.66 -18.42
C GLU A 207 8.30 -19.48 -19.00
N LYS A 208 8.40 -19.02 -20.25
CA LYS A 208 9.69 -18.75 -20.92
C LYS A 208 10.51 -17.69 -20.18
N ASN A 209 9.86 -16.61 -19.75
CA ASN A 209 10.52 -15.53 -19.01
C ASN A 209 10.80 -15.95 -17.56
N ARG A 210 9.97 -16.84 -17.00
CA ARG A 210 10.15 -17.41 -15.66
C ARG A 210 11.38 -18.32 -15.58
N ALA A 211 11.63 -19.15 -16.59
CA ALA A 211 12.85 -19.97 -16.66
C ALA A 211 14.11 -19.10 -16.69
N LEU A 212 14.13 -18.09 -17.57
CA LEU A 212 15.22 -17.13 -17.66
C LEU A 212 15.41 -16.36 -16.34
N TYR A 213 14.32 -15.99 -15.69
CA TYR A 213 14.34 -15.31 -14.40
C TYR A 213 15.00 -16.17 -13.32
N ILE A 214 14.62 -17.45 -13.20
CA ILE A 214 15.15 -18.38 -12.19
C ILE A 214 16.67 -18.56 -12.34
N GLU A 215 17.20 -18.52 -13.56
CA GLU A 215 18.65 -18.57 -13.80
C GLU A 215 19.40 -17.34 -13.31
N THR A 216 18.76 -16.16 -13.29
CA THR A 216 19.37 -14.92 -12.79
C THR A 216 19.35 -14.76 -11.26
N LEU A 217 18.69 -15.68 -10.56
CA LEU A 217 18.56 -15.66 -9.10
C LEU A 217 19.79 -16.20 -8.39
N SER A 218 20.00 -15.75 -7.14
CA SER A 218 21.01 -16.35 -6.28
C SER A 218 20.66 -17.80 -5.92
N GLU A 219 21.67 -18.66 -5.78
CA GLU A 219 21.48 -20.10 -5.46
C GLU A 219 20.66 -20.36 -4.20
N LYS A 220 20.68 -19.43 -3.23
CA LYS A 220 19.83 -19.51 -2.05
C LYS A 220 18.35 -19.31 -2.37
N ARG A 221 18.03 -18.31 -3.21
CA ARG A 221 16.65 -18.01 -3.63
C ARG A 221 16.14 -19.02 -4.65
N LYS A 222 17.01 -19.47 -5.55
CA LYS A 222 16.72 -20.55 -6.52
C LYS A 222 16.28 -21.83 -5.82
N ARG A 223 17.01 -22.27 -4.80
CA ARG A 223 16.64 -23.45 -3.98
C ARG A 223 15.32 -23.26 -3.24
N HIS A 224 15.05 -22.06 -2.72
CA HIS A 224 13.77 -21.74 -2.09
C HIS A 224 12.59 -21.84 -3.07
N MET A 225 12.75 -21.31 -4.29
CA MET A 225 11.74 -21.34 -5.35
C MET A 225 11.50 -22.77 -5.88
N LEU A 226 12.58 -23.54 -6.10
CA LEU A 226 12.50 -24.89 -6.66
C LEU A 226 12.05 -25.94 -5.62
N GLY A 227 12.44 -25.79 -4.35
CA GLY A 227 12.06 -26.74 -3.29
C GLY A 227 10.56 -26.79 -2.97
N HIS A 228 9.78 -25.79 -3.40
CA HIS A 228 8.30 -25.86 -3.41
C HIS A 228 7.74 -26.39 -4.74
N ARG A 229 8.41 -26.13 -5.86
CA ARG A 229 7.98 -26.62 -7.19
C ARG A 229 7.97 -28.15 -7.27
N ASP A 230 8.91 -28.82 -6.60
CA ASP A 230 8.92 -30.28 -6.49
C ASP A 230 7.73 -30.82 -5.66
N LEU A 231 7.17 -30.02 -4.75
CA LEU A 231 5.97 -30.37 -3.97
C LEU A 231 4.69 -30.11 -4.79
N ASP A 232 4.65 -29.03 -5.58
CA ASP A 232 3.52 -28.70 -6.43
C ASP A 232 3.36 -29.71 -7.59
N MET A 233 4.47 -30.19 -8.17
CA MET A 233 4.50 -31.27 -9.18
C MET A 233 4.07 -32.64 -8.62
N VAL A 234 4.13 -32.84 -7.30
CA VAL A 234 3.62 -34.04 -6.62
C VAL A 234 2.14 -33.89 -6.26
N SER A 235 1.67 -32.65 -6.04
CA SER A 235 0.28 -32.34 -5.69
C SER A 235 -0.65 -32.10 -6.88
N THR A 236 -0.11 -31.89 -8.09
CA THR A 236 -0.87 -31.95 -9.34
C THR A 236 -0.84 -33.38 -9.86
N PRO A 237 -1.93 -34.16 -9.76
CA PRO A 237 -1.97 -35.40 -10.50
C PRO A 237 -1.91 -35.06 -11.99
N LEU A 238 -0.92 -35.62 -12.68
CA LEU A 238 -0.98 -35.82 -14.12
C LEU A 238 -2.34 -36.45 -14.45
N GLY A 239 -3.28 -35.65 -14.96
CA GLY A 239 -4.65 -36.14 -15.12
C GLY A 239 -5.63 -35.11 -15.67
N ASN A 240 -5.41 -34.63 -16.89
CA ASN A 240 -6.35 -34.81 -18.00
C ASN A 240 -5.86 -34.05 -19.24
N ASP A 241 -5.02 -34.73 -20.02
CA ASP A 241 -5.20 -34.71 -21.47
C ASP A 241 -6.60 -35.25 -21.75
N LYS A 242 -7.58 -34.41 -22.12
CA LYS A 242 -8.67 -34.72 -23.06
C LYS A 242 -9.28 -33.44 -23.63
N LEU A 243 -9.07 -33.27 -24.94
CA LEU A 243 -9.95 -32.67 -25.98
C LEU A 243 -10.55 -31.28 -25.73
#